data_AF-A0A483RK08-F1
#
_entry.id   AF-A0A483RK08-F1
#
_cell.length_a   1.000
_cell.length_b   1.000
_cell.length_c   1.000
_cell.angle_alpha   90.00
_cell.angle_beta   90.00
_cell.angle_gamma   90.00
#
_symmetry.space_group_name_H-M   'P 1'
#
loop_
_entity.id
_entity.type
_entity.pdbx_description
1 polymer ?
#
loop_
_entity_poly.entity_id
_entity_poly.type
_entity_poly.pdbx_seq_one_letter_code
_entity_poly.pdbx_strand_id
1 'polypeptide(L)'
;MPSILARLSVCIILSLFMVSCSGSFDKTIDYQDAKQMPGYGYIVMDFRLANEMAYGNGYIPGKTNYTISYKNKGDFFFVDIQHADFRNRILKAYIPYMKGYT
;
A
#
# COMPACT_ATOMS: atom_id res chain seq x y z
N MET A 1 44.71 -13.64 -26.80
CA MET A 1 43.29 -13.34 -27.10
C MET A 1 42.23 -13.90 -26.12
N PRO A 2 42.51 -14.69 -25.05
CA PRO A 2 41.44 -15.17 -24.15
C PRO A 2 41.04 -14.14 -23.07
N SER A 3 41.88 -13.13 -22.82
CA SER A 3 41.70 -12.14 -21.75
C SER A 3 40.57 -11.13 -22.01
N ILE A 4 40.24 -10.86 -23.28
CA ILE A 4 39.17 -9.92 -23.65
C ILE A 4 37.80 -10.59 -23.53
N LEU A 5 37.68 -11.86 -23.94
CA LEU A 5 36.43 -12.63 -23.78
C LEU A 5 36.07 -12.83 -22.31
N ALA A 6 37.07 -13.15 -21.47
CA ALA A 6 36.88 -13.28 -20.03
C ALA A 6 36.44 -11.96 -19.38
N ARG A 7 37.00 -10.82 -19.81
CA ARG A 7 36.60 -9.49 -19.34
C ARG A 7 35.19 -9.10 -19.80
N LEU A 8 34.81 -9.43 -21.03
CA LEU A 8 33.45 -9.18 -21.53
C LEU A 8 32.41 -10.01 -20.76
N SER A 9 32.72 -11.26 -20.46
CA SER A 9 31.85 -12.15 -19.68
C SER A 9 31.63 -11.63 -18.26
N VAL A 10 32.68 -11.14 -17.60
CA VAL A 10 32.57 -10.51 -16.27
C VAL A 10 31.70 -9.25 -16.31
N CYS A 11 31.84 -8.41 -17.33
CA CYS A 11 31.00 -7.20 -17.47
C CYS A 11 29.51 -7.55 -17.68
N ILE A 12 29.20 -8.58 -18.48
CA ILE A 12 27.82 -9.03 -18.69
C ILE A 12 27.22 -9.57 -17.39
N ILE A 13 27.96 -10.40 -16.66
CA ILE A 13 27.52 -10.96 -15.37
C ILE A 13 27.31 -9.84 -14.34
N LEU A 14 28.20 -8.85 -14.27
CA LEU A 14 28.06 -7.71 -13.35
C LEU A 14 26.83 -6.85 -13.66
N SER A 15 26.48 -6.69 -14.94
CA SER A 15 25.31 -5.92 -15.36
C SER A 15 23.97 -6.59 -15.03
N LEU A 16 23.94 -7.93 -14.91
CA LEU A 16 22.75 -8.68 -14.50
C LEU A 16 22.42 -8.52 -13.00
N PHE A 17 23.38 -8.14 -12.16
CA PHE A 17 23.17 -7.91 -10.72
C PHE A 17 22.72 -6.49 -10.37
N MET A 18 22.64 -5.57 -11.34
CA MET A 18 22.23 -4.17 -11.14
C MET A 18 20.73 -3.93 -11.30
N VAL A 19 19.90 -4.99 -11.32
CA VAL A 19 18.43 -4.84 -11.23
C VAL A 19 18.07 -4.54 -9.77
N SER A 20 18.26 -3.29 -9.36
CA SER A 20 17.76 -2.79 -8.08
C SER A 20 16.26 -3.02 -8.02
N CYS A 21 15.83 -3.93 -7.15
CA CYS A 21 14.44 -4.16 -6.81
C CYS A 21 13.87 -2.87 -6.19
N SER A 22 13.13 -2.08 -6.96
CA SER A 22 12.09 -1.23 -6.38
C SER A 22 10.95 -2.17 -5.96
N GLY A 23 11.00 -2.69 -4.73
CA GLY A 23 9.97 -3.59 -4.23
C GLY A 23 8.75 -2.79 -3.80
N SER A 24 7.60 -3.05 -4.42
CA SER A 24 6.31 -2.72 -3.81
C SER A 24 5.99 -3.80 -2.78
N PHE A 25 5.70 -3.40 -1.55
CA PHE A 25 5.31 -4.34 -0.50
C PHE A 25 3.86 -4.05 -0.11
N ASP A 26 3.05 -5.09 -0.12
CA ASP A 26 1.63 -5.01 0.23
C ASP A 26 1.40 -5.68 1.57
N LYS A 27 0.60 -5.04 2.43
CA LYS A 27 0.20 -5.58 3.72
C LYS A 27 -1.30 -5.43 3.90
N THR A 28 -2.00 -6.54 4.13
CA THR A 28 -3.41 -6.52 4.50
C THR A 28 -3.56 -6.56 6.02
N ILE A 29 -4.41 -5.69 6.58
CA ILE A 29 -4.78 -5.69 8.00
C ILE A 29 -6.29 -5.49 8.19
N ASP A 30 -6.84 -5.96 9.31
CA ASP A 30 -8.23 -5.67 9.66
C ASP A 30 -8.38 -4.25 10.20
N TYR A 31 -9.57 -3.67 10.00
CA TYR A 31 -9.91 -2.36 10.51
C TYR A 31 -9.79 -2.21 12.03
N GLN A 32 -10.13 -3.25 12.81
CA GLN A 32 -10.00 -3.16 14.28
C GLN A 32 -8.55 -3.12 14.73
N ASP A 33 -7.65 -3.75 13.99
CA ASP A 33 -6.21 -3.69 14.25
C ASP A 33 -5.67 -2.32 13.86
N ALA A 34 -6.04 -1.82 12.68
CA ALA A 34 -5.66 -0.47 12.22
C ALA A 34 -6.05 0.63 13.22
N LYS A 35 -7.18 0.48 13.91
CA LYS A 35 -7.66 1.39 14.96
C LYS A 35 -6.80 1.40 16.23
N GLN A 36 -6.17 0.27 16.55
CA GLN A 36 -5.39 0.08 17.77
C GLN A 36 -3.91 0.38 17.57
N MET A 37 -3.45 0.38 16.31
CA MET A 37 -2.07 0.73 16.00
C MET A 37 -1.78 2.19 16.35
N PRO A 38 -0.59 2.50 16.92
CA PRO A 38 -0.11 3.88 16.96
C PRO A 38 -0.07 4.40 15.51
N GLY A 39 -0.50 5.64 15.29
CA GLY A 39 -0.75 6.14 13.95
C GLY A 39 -0.93 7.65 13.92
N TYR A 40 -1.15 8.16 12.71
CA TYR A 40 -1.40 9.59 12.47
C TYR A 40 -2.85 10.01 12.76
N GLY A 41 -3.64 9.12 13.37
CA GLY A 41 -5.08 9.30 13.58
C GLY A 41 -5.90 8.74 12.43
N TYR A 42 -6.98 9.43 12.07
CA TYR A 42 -7.86 9.04 10.97
C TYR A 42 -8.32 10.25 10.16
N ILE A 43 -8.62 10.01 8.89
CA ILE A 43 -9.32 10.96 8.03
C ILE A 43 -10.79 10.59 7.99
N VAL A 44 -11.67 11.58 8.18
CA VAL A 44 -13.10 11.40 7.94
C VAL A 44 -13.40 11.76 6.51
N MET A 45 -13.83 10.77 5.73
CA MET A 45 -14.36 10.98 4.40
C MET A 45 -15.89 10.89 4.45
N ASP A 46 -16.54 11.98 4.07
CA ASP A 46 -18.00 12.10 4.04
C ASP A 46 -18.49 12.08 2.59
N PHE A 47 -19.20 11.02 2.24
CA PHE A 47 -19.71 10.79 0.89
C PHE A 47 -21.22 11.05 0.79
N ARG A 48 -21.83 11.75 1.76
CA ARG A 48 -23.28 12.05 1.72
C ARG A 48 -23.70 12.81 0.47
N LEU A 49 -22.83 13.70 -0.04
CA LEU A 49 -23.05 14.49 -1.25
C LEU A 49 -22.54 13.82 -2.54
N ALA A 50 -22.02 12.58 -2.47
CA ALA A 50 -21.55 11.88 -3.65
C ALA A 50 -22.73 11.42 -4.52
N ASN A 51 -22.67 11.76 -5.81
CA ASN A 51 -23.70 11.43 -6.81
C ASN A 51 -23.77 9.91 -7.06
N GLU A 52 -22.62 9.24 -7.08
CA GLU A 52 -22.52 7.80 -7.27
C GLU A 52 -21.57 7.20 -6.24
N MET A 53 -22.04 6.17 -5.55
CA MET A 53 -21.18 5.20 -4.88
C MET A 53 -21.78 3.83 -5.14
N ALA A 54 -21.03 2.98 -5.85
CA ALA A 54 -21.34 1.58 -5.95
C ALA A 54 -21.13 0.94 -4.57
N TYR A 55 -22.18 0.95 -3.75
CA TYR A 55 -22.22 0.14 -2.53
C TYR A 55 -22.25 -1.32 -2.96
N GLY A 56 -21.12 -2.01 -2.77
CA GLY A 56 -21.06 -3.46 -2.83
C GLY A 56 -21.43 -4.08 -4.17
N ASN A 57 -20.51 -4.04 -5.14
CA ASN A 57 -20.42 -5.11 -6.14
C ASN A 57 -19.75 -6.37 -5.52
N GLY A 58 -20.16 -6.76 -4.30
CA GLY A 58 -19.67 -7.96 -3.60
C GLY A 58 -19.40 -7.88 -2.09
N TYR A 59 -19.88 -6.87 -1.35
CA TYR A 59 -19.43 -6.60 0.04
C TYR A 59 -20.50 -6.70 1.14
N ILE A 60 -20.03 -7.06 2.34
CA ILE A 60 -20.76 -7.07 3.62
C ILE A 60 -21.41 -5.69 3.86
N PRO A 61 -22.73 -5.61 4.13
CA PRO A 61 -23.41 -4.34 4.37
C PRO A 61 -22.76 -3.48 5.47
N GLY A 62 -22.60 -2.18 5.20
CA GLY A 62 -22.04 -1.22 6.16
C GLY A 62 -20.52 -1.32 6.33
N LYS A 63 -19.83 -2.06 5.45
CA LYS A 63 -18.38 -2.19 5.42
C LYS A 63 -17.81 -1.74 4.08
N THR A 64 -16.56 -1.27 4.11
CA THR A 64 -15.75 -0.98 2.92
C THR A 64 -14.30 -1.36 3.16
N ASN A 65 -13.49 -1.41 2.10
CA ASN A 65 -12.04 -1.53 2.19
C ASN A 65 -11.41 -0.24 1.68
N TYR A 66 -10.21 0.08 2.14
CA TYR A 66 -9.41 1.19 1.62
C TYR A 66 -7.93 0.86 1.72
N THR A 67 -7.13 1.45 0.85
CA THR A 67 -5.69 1.26 0.81
C THR A 67 -5.00 2.57 1.15
N ILE A 68 -3.97 2.50 1.98
CA ILE A 68 -3.05 3.61 2.21
C ILE A 68 -1.74 3.30 1.48
N SER A 69 -1.34 4.20 0.60
CA SER A 69 -0.03 4.16 -0.04
C SER A 69 0.93 5.04 0.74
N TYR A 70 1.97 4.45 1.30
CA TYR A 70 3.08 5.18 1.90
C TYR A 70 4.24 5.27 0.91
N LYS A 71 4.97 6.37 0.97
CA LYS A 71 6.12 6.62 0.10
C LYS A 71 7.36 6.92 0.92
N ASN A 72 8.46 6.24 0.58
CA ASN A 72 9.78 6.59 1.11
C ASN A 72 10.84 6.50 0.02
N LYS A 73 11.49 7.63 -0.31
CA LYS A 73 12.72 7.73 -1.12
C LYS A 73 12.79 6.86 -2.41
N GLY A 74 11.63 6.51 -3.01
CA GLY A 74 11.55 5.72 -4.24
C GLY A 74 10.74 4.43 -4.09
N ASP A 75 10.53 3.95 -2.87
CA ASP A 75 9.75 2.75 -2.56
C ASP A 75 8.31 3.09 -2.17
N PHE A 76 7.41 2.18 -2.53
CA PHE A 76 5.99 2.24 -2.19
C PHE A 76 5.63 1.08 -1.28
N PHE A 77 4.90 1.39 -0.22
CA PHE A 77 4.35 0.41 0.71
C PHE A 77 2.84 0.59 0.75
N PHE A 78 2.07 -0.43 0.36
CA PHE A 78 0.62 -0.37 0.34
C PHE A 78 0.05 -1.13 1.52
N VAL A 79 -0.90 -0.52 2.21
CA VAL A 79 -1.58 -1.11 3.35
C VAL A 79 -3.07 -1.18 3.03
N ASP A 80 -3.54 -2.39 2.75
CA ASP A 80 -4.95 -2.68 2.52
C ASP A 80 -5.64 -2.88 3.87
N ILE A 81 -6.61 -2.03 4.16
CA ILE A 81 -7.42 -2.11 5.38
C ILE A 81 -8.79 -2.64 5.02
N GLN A 82 -9.13 -3.79 5.61
CA GLN A 82 -10.36 -4.50 5.30
C GLN A 82 -11.44 -4.33 6.37
N HIS A 83 -12.70 -4.46 5.95
CA HIS A 83 -13.88 -4.41 6.84
C HIS A 83 -14.03 -3.11 7.64
N ALA A 84 -13.60 -2.01 7.04
CA ALA A 84 -13.74 -0.68 7.61
C ALA A 84 -15.21 -0.31 7.77
N ASP A 85 -15.54 0.27 8.93
CA ASP A 85 -16.90 0.75 9.19
C ASP A 85 -17.25 1.85 8.19
N PHE A 86 -18.28 1.60 7.38
CA PHE A 86 -18.80 2.52 6.40
C PHE A 86 -20.31 2.64 6.55
N ARG A 87 -20.72 3.50 7.48
CA ARG A 87 -22.13 3.71 7.83
C ARG A 87 -22.51 5.14 7.51
N ASN A 88 -23.75 5.35 7.09
CA ASN A 88 -24.28 6.66 6.72
C ASN A 88 -23.40 7.40 5.70
N ARG A 89 -22.72 6.66 4.83
CA ARG A 89 -21.76 7.20 3.84
C ARG A 89 -20.57 7.94 4.47
N ILE A 90 -20.22 7.63 5.71
CA ILE A 90 -19.06 8.19 6.40
C ILE A 90 -18.04 7.09 6.62
N LEU A 91 -16.81 7.33 6.19
CA LEU A 91 -15.65 6.47 6.43
C LEU A 91 -14.69 7.18 7.39
N LYS A 92 -14.31 6.52 8.48
CA LYS A 92 -13.15 6.91 9.28
C LYS A 92 -11.96 6.05 8.86
N ALA A 93 -11.13 6.56 7.97
CA ALA A 93 -9.94 5.88 7.48
C ALA A 93 -8.77 6.09 8.45
N TYR A 94 -8.48 5.09 9.28
CA TYR A 94 -7.35 5.11 10.21
C TYR A 94 -6.03 4.92 9.47
N ILE A 95 -5.02 5.67 9.87
CA ILE A 95 -3.70 5.67 9.23
C ILE A 95 -2.68 5.05 10.19
N PRO A 96 -2.47 3.72 10.12
CA PRO A 96 -1.52 3.02 10.98
C PRO A 96 -0.09 3.48 10.71
N TYR A 97 0.71 3.71 11.75
CA TYR A 97 2.10 4.09 11.57
C TYR A 97 2.91 2.93 10.96
N MET A 98 3.58 3.20 9.84
CA MET A 98 4.52 2.28 9.21
C MET A 98 5.94 2.81 9.39
N LYS A 99 6.76 2.11 10.17
CA LYS A 99 8.12 2.56 10.51
C LYS A 99 8.95 2.74 9.25
N GLY A 100 9.54 3.93 9.09
CA GLY A 100 10.36 4.26 7.93
C GLY A 100 9.55 4.64 6.69
N TYR A 101 8.26 4.88 6.83
CA TYR A 101 7.35 5.28 5.76
C TYR A 101 6.49 6.47 6.21
N THR A 102 6.17 7.36 5.28
CA THR A 102 5.34 8.56 5.48
C THR A 102 4.25 8.65 4.44
#